data_AF-A0A1H7CUK1-F1
#
_entry.id   AF-A0A1H7CUK1-F1
#
_cell.length_a   1.000
_cell.length_b   1.000
_cell.length_c   1.000
_cell.angle_alpha   90.00
_cell.angle_beta   90.00
_cell.angle_gamma   90.00
#
_symmetry.space_group_name_H-M   'P 1'
#
loop_
_entity.id
_entity.type
_entity.pdbx_description
1 polymer ?
#
loop_
_entity_poly.entity_id
_entity_poly.type
_entity_poly.pdbx_seq_one_letter_code
_entity_poly.pdbx_strand_id
1 'polypeptide(L)'
;MTPGFRPGLQRRQLKFRISVKPMSPVHIGVGSEVLGRGAYHLYEQGRHPQLAIVSPRPLAARLLDQFGEQANFAATIRQRMKADDYPPNIAREIESGPLALRRMSVHPGALPHLKDEGRNGGLKVATALGNGLPYIPGSSVKGALRTAWLDWQVGQKGAYDRFLREVRQANPRGRDRADDVMMERKQIAEGLTGARGRMQPQNRDLFRAVQVSDLIPDRSENLTRAYAVLSMSYDQQSGYARPSNGGKAGAQAWECLNPEAGATYLGTVTVDLELLARMQTTDLDARNLMGGLGKAEVWQDALAGYGSRVYGTEEQHYNDVLAELPQQEREGIQLWGEGGLVLDWMLDAQQEERAERLFPLGMGTGLLVHSLLGALPPEDREDLAFLGDEPGQGGETLLKNVLDTGLRRSPEAYFNPEFPAPKSRRVVGQFQGRRYNEMRAERPLGWTEVRLEPTH
;
A
#
# COMPACT_ATOMS: atom_id res chain seq x y z
N MET A 1 -9.50 47.64 -23.46
CA MET A 1 -8.46 46.71 -23.96
C MET A 1 -8.76 45.34 -23.39
N THR A 2 -9.39 44.48 -24.18
CA THR A 2 -9.71 43.10 -23.83
C THR A 2 -8.42 42.28 -23.93
N PRO A 3 -8.01 41.49 -22.91
CA PRO A 3 -6.82 40.66 -23.03
C PRO A 3 -7.07 39.61 -24.11
N GLY A 4 -6.29 39.71 -25.18
CA GLY A 4 -6.36 38.79 -26.31
C GLY A 4 -6.09 37.35 -25.84
N PHE A 5 -7.07 36.49 -26.05
CA PHE A 5 -6.94 35.04 -25.91
C PHE A 5 -5.92 34.58 -26.96
N ARG A 6 -4.68 34.32 -26.54
CA ARG A 6 -3.69 33.69 -27.42
C ARG A 6 -4.15 32.25 -27.68
N PRO A 7 -4.27 31.81 -28.95
CA PRO A 7 -4.50 30.40 -29.27
C PRO A 7 -3.48 29.54 -28.53
N GLY A 8 -3.96 28.52 -27.82
CA GLY A 8 -3.16 27.76 -26.88
C GLY A 8 -1.93 27.15 -27.55
N LEU A 9 -0.73 27.55 -27.08
CA LEU A 9 0.45 26.73 -27.30
C LEU A 9 0.09 25.32 -26.82
N GLN A 10 0.10 24.35 -27.73
CA GLN A 10 0.06 22.95 -27.35
C GLN A 10 1.28 22.70 -26.46
N ARG A 11 1.04 22.53 -25.16
CA ARG A 11 2.12 22.25 -24.22
C ARG A 11 2.82 20.98 -24.66
N ARG A 12 4.14 21.04 -24.79
CA ARG A 12 4.94 19.86 -25.11
C ARG A 12 4.84 18.87 -23.95
N GLN A 13 4.21 17.73 -24.20
CA GLN A 13 3.94 16.71 -23.18
C GLN A 13 4.41 15.35 -23.66
N LEU A 14 4.96 14.56 -22.74
CA LEU A 14 5.09 13.12 -22.90
C LEU A 14 3.92 12.47 -22.19
N LYS A 15 3.22 11.54 -22.85
CA LYS A 15 2.01 10.92 -22.32
C LYS A 15 2.13 9.40 -22.40
N PHE A 16 1.57 8.76 -21.39
CA PHE A 16 1.48 7.32 -21.30
C PHE A 16 0.07 6.91 -20.89
N ARG A 17 -0.40 5.80 -21.45
CA ARG A 17 -1.47 5.01 -20.85
C ARG A 17 -0.85 4.16 -19.75
N ILE A 18 -1.46 4.16 -18.57
CA ILE A 18 -1.07 3.27 -17.48
C ILE A 18 -2.19 2.29 -17.20
N SER A 19 -1.83 1.02 -17.01
CA SER A 19 -2.73 -0.03 -16.55
C SER A 19 -2.15 -0.73 -15.34
N VAL A 20 -2.98 -0.93 -14.31
CA VAL A 20 -2.60 -1.62 -13.06
C VAL A 20 -3.58 -2.76 -12.81
N LYS A 21 -3.08 -3.97 -12.65
CA LYS A 21 -3.89 -5.16 -12.38
C LYS A 21 -3.49 -5.75 -11.01
N PRO A 22 -4.41 -5.87 -10.04
CA PRO A 22 -4.12 -6.52 -8.78
C PRO A 22 -3.74 -7.98 -8.97
N MET A 23 -2.60 -8.38 -8.41
CA MET A 23 -2.13 -9.77 -8.38
C MET A 23 -2.31 -10.39 -6.99
N SER A 24 -2.22 -9.56 -5.94
CA SER A 24 -2.66 -9.89 -4.59
C SER A 24 -3.72 -8.90 -4.09
N PRO A 25 -4.35 -9.12 -2.91
CA PRO A 25 -5.27 -8.15 -2.35
C PRO A 25 -4.59 -6.79 -2.13
N VAL A 26 -5.13 -5.73 -2.73
CA VAL A 26 -4.58 -4.36 -2.61
C VAL A 26 -5.50 -3.49 -1.78
N HIS A 27 -5.00 -2.92 -0.67
CA HIS A 27 -5.75 -1.94 0.11
C HIS A 27 -5.17 -0.53 -0.07
N ILE A 28 -5.99 0.38 -0.57
CA ILE A 28 -5.70 1.82 -0.62
C ILE A 28 -6.76 2.53 0.23
N GLY A 29 -6.44 2.77 1.50
CA GLY A 29 -7.39 3.31 2.47
C GLY A 29 -7.58 4.82 2.36
N VAL A 30 -8.73 5.29 2.83
CA VAL A 30 -9.08 6.72 2.99
C VAL A 30 -8.56 7.32 4.31
N GLY A 31 -7.64 6.63 4.99
CA GLY A 31 -7.08 7.01 6.29
C GLY A 31 -7.34 5.97 7.38
N SER A 32 -7.69 6.44 8.58
CA SER A 32 -7.99 5.60 9.76
C SER A 32 -9.47 5.25 9.90
N GLU A 33 -10.28 5.49 8.87
CA GLU A 33 -11.72 5.23 8.91
C GLU A 33 -12.01 3.73 8.94
N VAL A 34 -12.81 3.32 9.93
CA VAL A 34 -13.35 1.98 10.07
C VAL A 34 -14.86 2.12 10.12
N LEU A 35 -15.55 1.49 9.18
CA LEU A 35 -17.00 1.40 9.19
C LEU A 35 -17.44 0.43 10.28
N GLY A 36 -18.25 0.93 11.21
CA GLY A 36 -18.91 0.10 12.22
C GLY A 36 -20.05 -0.73 11.63
N ARG A 37 -20.57 -1.69 12.40
CA ARG A 37 -21.59 -2.65 11.97
C ARG A 37 -22.83 -2.03 11.30
N GLY A 38 -23.27 -0.87 11.77
CA GLY A 38 -24.43 -0.17 11.21
C GLY A 38 -24.25 0.44 9.82
N ALA A 39 -23.03 0.40 9.25
CA ALA A 39 -22.74 0.96 7.93
C ALA A 39 -22.69 -0.10 6.82
N TYR A 40 -22.90 -1.38 7.13
CA TYR A 40 -22.95 -2.45 6.14
C TYR A 40 -23.89 -3.60 6.55
N HIS A 41 -24.42 -4.28 5.55
CA HIS A 41 -25.26 -5.46 5.67
C HIS A 41 -24.49 -6.72 5.26
N LEU A 42 -24.51 -7.77 6.08
CA LEU A 42 -23.93 -9.07 5.76
C LEU A 42 -25.05 -10.02 5.33
N TYR A 43 -24.86 -10.69 4.20
CA TYR A 43 -25.85 -11.62 3.65
C TYR A 43 -25.16 -12.81 2.97
N GLU A 44 -25.94 -13.83 2.64
CA GLU A 44 -25.45 -15.00 1.90
C GLU A 44 -25.97 -14.95 0.46
N GLN A 45 -25.06 -15.10 -0.50
CA GLN A 45 -25.42 -15.34 -1.90
C GLN A 45 -24.99 -16.76 -2.25
N GLY A 46 -25.97 -17.68 -2.25
CA GLY A 46 -25.68 -19.11 -2.32
C GLY A 46 -24.98 -19.58 -1.04
N ARG A 47 -23.74 -20.07 -1.15
CA ARG A 47 -22.90 -20.49 -0.01
C ARG A 47 -21.79 -19.49 0.33
N HIS A 48 -21.77 -18.33 -0.34
CA HIS A 48 -20.69 -17.37 -0.20
C HIS A 48 -21.15 -16.14 0.58
N PRO A 49 -20.46 -15.78 1.68
CA PRO A 49 -20.79 -14.58 2.42
C PRO A 49 -20.49 -13.34 1.57
N GLN A 50 -21.42 -12.39 1.61
CA GLN A 50 -21.35 -11.12 0.91
C GLN A 50 -21.53 -9.98 1.92
N LEU A 51 -21.09 -8.79 1.51
CA LEU A 51 -21.24 -7.55 2.25
C LEU A 51 -21.76 -6.46 1.30
N ALA A 52 -22.74 -5.70 1.77
CA ALA A 52 -23.21 -4.48 1.11
C ALA A 52 -22.96 -3.28 2.01
N ILE A 53 -22.17 -2.30 1.56
CA ILE A 53 -22.09 -1.00 2.24
C ILE A 53 -23.37 -0.26 1.94
N VAL A 54 -24.13 0.12 2.97
CA VAL A 54 -25.46 0.71 2.78
C VAL A 54 -25.38 2.17 2.38
N SER A 55 -26.34 2.62 1.57
CA SER A 55 -26.52 4.03 1.19
C SER A 55 -27.32 4.75 2.30
N PRO A 56 -26.71 5.60 3.15
CA PRO A 56 -27.37 6.03 4.39
C PRO A 56 -28.65 6.82 4.17
N ARG A 57 -28.68 7.72 3.17
CA ARG A 57 -29.84 8.56 2.87
C ARG A 57 -31.02 7.76 2.29
N PRO A 58 -30.84 6.99 1.19
CA PRO A 58 -31.89 6.09 0.70
C PRO A 58 -32.39 5.12 1.77
N LEU A 59 -31.48 4.49 2.52
CA LEU A 59 -31.86 3.53 3.56
C LEU A 59 -32.68 4.20 4.67
N ALA A 60 -32.27 5.39 5.14
CA ALA A 60 -33.01 6.12 6.15
C ALA A 60 -34.43 6.49 5.68
N ALA A 61 -34.59 6.92 4.43
CA ALA A 61 -35.91 7.20 3.85
C ALA A 61 -36.80 5.96 3.85
N ARG A 62 -36.28 4.81 3.40
CA ARG A 62 -37.05 3.54 3.40
C ARG A 62 -37.42 3.06 4.80
N LEU A 63 -36.53 3.25 5.78
CA LEU A 63 -36.81 2.91 7.17
C LEU A 63 -37.83 3.86 7.81
N LEU A 64 -37.84 5.14 7.42
CA LEU A 64 -38.86 6.10 7.83
C LEU A 64 -40.23 5.74 7.27
N ASP A 65 -40.32 5.35 5.99
CA ASP A 65 -41.58 4.88 5.40
C ASP A 65 -42.14 3.66 6.16
N GLN A 66 -41.27 2.79 6.66
CA GLN A 66 -41.64 1.55 7.34
C GLN A 66 -41.98 1.72 8.83
N PHE A 67 -41.31 2.65 9.52
CA PHE A 67 -41.34 2.77 10.98
C PHE A 67 -41.66 4.17 11.50
N GLY A 68 -41.90 5.16 10.64
CA GLY A 68 -42.00 6.58 10.99
C GLY A 68 -43.09 6.93 12.01
N GLU A 69 -44.13 6.10 12.13
CA GLU A 69 -45.21 6.29 13.09
C GLU A 69 -44.89 5.76 14.50
N GLN A 70 -43.77 5.05 14.69
CA GLN A 70 -43.38 4.51 15.99
C GLN A 70 -42.79 5.60 16.90
N ALA A 71 -43.20 5.62 18.17
CA ALA A 71 -42.50 6.39 19.19
C ALA A 71 -41.02 5.94 19.25
N ASN A 72 -40.09 6.90 19.30
CA ASN A 72 -38.64 6.67 19.29
C ASN A 72 -38.08 6.01 18.01
N PHE A 73 -38.68 6.23 16.84
CA PHE A 73 -38.22 5.66 15.56
C PHE A 73 -36.70 5.81 15.32
N ALA A 74 -36.09 6.94 15.69
CA ALA A 74 -34.66 7.18 15.48
C ALA A 74 -33.78 6.20 16.30
N ALA A 75 -34.20 5.83 17.52
CA ALA A 75 -33.52 4.83 18.32
C ALA A 75 -33.72 3.43 17.74
N THR A 76 -34.94 3.11 17.31
CA THR A 76 -35.28 1.83 16.65
C THR A 76 -34.45 1.62 15.38
N ILE A 77 -34.35 2.65 14.53
CA ILE A 77 -33.54 2.61 13.29
C ILE A 77 -32.07 2.35 13.61
N ARG A 78 -31.48 3.09 14.56
CA ARG A 78 -30.08 2.89 14.95
C ARG A 78 -29.84 1.49 15.50
N GLN A 79 -30.74 0.98 16.34
CA GLN A 79 -30.63 -0.36 16.91
C GLN A 79 -30.69 -1.43 15.84
N ARG A 80 -31.64 -1.33 14.90
CA ARG A 80 -31.77 -2.27 13.77
C ARG A 80 -30.56 -2.25 12.84
N MET A 81 -30.08 -1.05 12.49
CA MET A 81 -28.86 -0.91 11.68
C MET A 81 -27.67 -1.55 12.39
N LYS A 82 -27.49 -1.29 13.70
CA LYS A 82 -26.40 -1.88 14.48
C LYS A 82 -26.51 -3.41 14.55
N ALA A 83 -27.72 -3.94 14.75
CA ALA A 83 -27.98 -5.37 14.83
C ALA A 83 -27.96 -6.08 13.46
N ASP A 84 -27.90 -5.32 12.36
CA ASP A 84 -28.09 -5.82 10.99
C ASP A 84 -29.44 -6.55 10.78
N ASP A 85 -30.49 -6.05 11.43
CA ASP A 85 -31.84 -6.63 11.45
C ASP A 85 -32.82 -5.77 10.65
N TYR A 86 -32.77 -5.93 9.33
CA TYR A 86 -33.64 -5.24 8.37
C TYR A 86 -34.89 -6.06 8.01
N PRO A 87 -36.05 -5.40 7.81
CA PRO A 87 -37.23 -6.05 7.22
C PRO A 87 -36.90 -6.74 5.90
N PRO A 88 -37.52 -7.90 5.57
CA PRO A 88 -37.15 -8.71 4.40
C PRO A 88 -37.23 -7.99 3.05
N ASN A 89 -38.10 -7.00 2.90
CA ASN A 89 -38.19 -6.15 1.70
C ASN A 89 -36.99 -5.20 1.59
N ILE A 90 -36.62 -4.56 2.69
CA ILE A 90 -35.46 -3.64 2.75
C ILE A 90 -34.15 -4.41 2.59
N ALA A 91 -34.01 -5.57 3.24
CA ALA A 91 -32.85 -6.45 3.06
C ALA A 91 -32.65 -6.82 1.58
N ARG A 92 -33.72 -7.25 0.89
CA ARG A 92 -33.69 -7.53 -0.56
C ARG A 92 -33.30 -6.31 -1.41
N GLU A 93 -33.72 -5.11 -1.05
CA GLU A 93 -33.32 -3.86 -1.74
C GLU A 93 -31.84 -3.50 -1.48
N ILE A 94 -31.28 -3.86 -0.32
CA ILE A 94 -29.84 -3.74 -0.05
C ILE A 94 -29.07 -4.77 -0.88
N GLU A 95 -29.47 -6.03 -0.81
CA GLU A 95 -28.82 -7.17 -1.48
C GLU A 95 -28.84 -7.04 -3.01
N SER A 96 -29.92 -6.51 -3.59
CA SER A 96 -30.05 -6.26 -5.03
C SER A 96 -29.35 -5.00 -5.51
N GLY A 97 -28.97 -4.08 -4.61
CA GLY A 97 -28.21 -2.87 -4.93
C GLY A 97 -28.91 -1.51 -4.75
N PRO A 98 -30.23 -1.32 -4.90
CA PRO A 98 -30.90 -0.02 -4.75
C PRO A 98 -30.57 0.76 -3.46
N LEU A 99 -30.35 0.04 -2.35
CA LEU A 99 -29.97 0.63 -1.05
C LEU A 99 -28.51 0.40 -0.66
N ALA A 100 -27.69 -0.11 -1.57
CA ALA A 100 -26.26 -0.30 -1.36
C ALA A 100 -25.44 0.73 -2.15
N LEU A 101 -24.42 1.29 -1.54
CA LEU A 101 -23.41 2.11 -2.20
C LEU A 101 -22.50 1.23 -3.06
N ARG A 102 -22.13 0.05 -2.53
CA ARG A 102 -21.41 -1.00 -3.25
C ARG A 102 -21.57 -2.34 -2.54
N ARG A 103 -21.37 -3.42 -3.31
CA ARG A 103 -21.43 -4.80 -2.85
C ARG A 103 -20.10 -5.50 -3.11
N MET A 104 -19.70 -6.39 -2.23
CA MET A 104 -18.45 -7.13 -2.31
C MET A 104 -18.58 -8.51 -1.68
N SER A 105 -17.73 -9.43 -2.13
CA SER A 105 -17.59 -10.73 -1.49
C SER A 105 -16.83 -10.61 -0.17
N VAL A 106 -17.01 -11.59 0.71
CA VAL A 106 -16.34 -11.67 2.01
C VAL A 106 -15.45 -12.90 2.03
N HIS A 107 -14.18 -12.72 2.40
CA HIS A 107 -13.29 -13.82 2.71
C HIS A 107 -13.73 -14.51 4.01
N PRO A 108 -13.76 -15.86 4.10
CA PRO A 108 -14.18 -16.55 5.33
C PRO A 108 -13.45 -16.09 6.58
N GLY A 109 -12.15 -15.81 6.45
CA GLY A 109 -11.33 -15.26 7.53
C GLY A 109 -11.81 -13.91 8.06
N ALA A 110 -12.40 -13.07 7.21
CA ALA A 110 -12.88 -11.72 7.56
C ALA A 110 -14.20 -11.73 8.35
N LEU A 111 -15.00 -12.80 8.23
CA LEU A 111 -16.38 -12.81 8.72
C LEU A 111 -16.51 -12.53 10.22
N PRO A 112 -15.68 -13.09 11.13
CA PRO A 112 -15.80 -12.77 12.55
C PRO A 112 -15.38 -11.35 12.88
N HIS A 113 -14.42 -10.77 12.16
CA HIS A 113 -14.01 -9.39 12.36
C HIS A 113 -15.09 -8.40 11.91
N LEU A 114 -15.90 -8.79 10.92
CA LEU A 114 -17.09 -8.04 10.49
C LEU A 114 -18.29 -8.23 11.45
N LYS A 115 -18.29 -9.30 12.26
CA LYS A 115 -19.33 -9.55 13.27
C LYS A 115 -18.94 -9.02 14.67
N ASP A 116 -17.67 -8.72 14.89
CA ASP A 116 -17.17 -8.18 16.15
C ASP A 116 -17.64 -6.73 16.35
N GLU A 117 -18.15 -6.43 17.55
CA GLU A 117 -18.52 -5.06 17.98
C GLU A 117 -17.41 -4.40 18.83
N GLY A 118 -16.32 -5.13 19.10
CA GLY A 118 -15.17 -4.67 19.87
C GLY A 118 -14.24 -3.72 19.11
N ARG A 119 -13.09 -3.43 19.72
CA ARG A 119 -12.10 -2.45 19.21
C ARG A 119 -11.50 -2.82 17.84
N ASN A 120 -11.49 -4.10 17.48
CA ASN A 120 -10.96 -4.59 16.20
C ASN A 120 -12.08 -4.92 15.20
N GLY A 121 -13.34 -4.70 15.59
CA GLY A 121 -14.51 -4.95 14.78
C GLY A 121 -14.78 -3.85 13.76
N GLY A 122 -15.39 -4.22 12.65
CA GLY A 122 -15.73 -3.30 11.55
C GLY A 122 -14.92 -3.53 10.28
N LEU A 123 -15.16 -2.68 9.29
CA LEU A 123 -14.55 -2.77 7.97
C LEU A 123 -13.69 -1.53 7.70
N LYS A 124 -12.40 -1.73 7.49
CA LYS A 124 -11.54 -0.68 6.94
C LYS A 124 -11.76 -0.57 5.44
N VAL A 125 -12.32 0.54 4.98
CA VAL A 125 -12.76 0.69 3.59
C VAL A 125 -11.67 1.12 2.63
N ALA A 126 -11.76 0.62 1.40
CA ALA A 126 -10.92 1.06 0.30
C ALA A 126 -11.49 2.34 -0.33
N THR A 127 -10.60 3.13 -0.93
CA THR A 127 -10.93 4.37 -1.64
C THR A 127 -11.93 4.10 -2.77
N ALA A 128 -12.95 4.93 -2.87
CA ALA A 128 -13.97 4.89 -3.91
C ALA A 128 -14.44 6.29 -4.30
N LEU A 129 -14.99 6.39 -5.50
CA LEU A 129 -15.68 7.59 -5.97
C LEU A 129 -16.98 7.79 -5.17
N GLY A 130 -17.59 8.98 -5.27
CA GLY A 130 -18.84 9.30 -4.56
C GLY A 130 -20.03 8.39 -4.91
N ASN A 131 -19.96 7.66 -6.03
CA ASN A 131 -20.96 6.66 -6.43
C ASN A 131 -20.62 5.23 -5.94
N GLY A 132 -19.58 5.05 -5.12
CA GLY A 132 -19.17 3.76 -4.59
C GLY A 132 -18.21 2.95 -5.48
N LEU A 133 -17.88 3.41 -6.69
CA LEU A 133 -16.94 2.69 -7.57
C LEU A 133 -15.52 2.74 -6.98
N PRO A 134 -14.90 1.60 -6.63
CA PRO A 134 -13.52 1.57 -6.15
C PRO A 134 -12.58 1.97 -7.29
N TYR A 135 -11.59 2.80 -6.96
CA TYR A 135 -10.59 3.27 -7.91
C TYR A 135 -9.21 3.29 -7.24
N ILE A 136 -8.17 3.38 -8.05
CA ILE A 136 -6.80 3.58 -7.57
C ILE A 136 -6.48 5.08 -7.70
N PRO A 137 -6.26 5.81 -6.60
CA PRO A 137 -5.89 7.22 -6.66
C PRO A 137 -4.58 7.45 -7.41
N GLY A 138 -4.56 8.46 -8.27
CA GLY A 138 -3.37 8.84 -9.03
C GLY A 138 -2.22 9.24 -8.11
N SER A 139 -2.52 9.77 -6.92
CA SER A 139 -1.53 10.08 -5.88
C SER A 139 -0.83 8.83 -5.33
N SER A 140 -1.54 7.72 -5.13
CA SER A 140 -0.95 6.45 -4.67
C SER A 140 -0.03 5.86 -5.74
N VAL A 141 -0.46 5.88 -7.00
CA VAL A 141 0.37 5.41 -8.13
C VAL A 141 1.58 6.32 -8.31
N LYS A 142 1.39 7.64 -8.26
CA LYS A 142 2.49 8.60 -8.35
C LYS A 142 3.52 8.41 -7.23
N GLY A 143 3.08 8.10 -6.02
CA GLY A 143 3.98 7.76 -4.90
C GLY A 143 4.83 6.53 -5.20
N ALA A 144 4.22 5.44 -5.66
CA ALA A 144 4.95 4.23 -6.04
C ALA A 144 5.90 4.46 -7.24
N LEU A 145 5.46 5.23 -8.25
CA LEU A 145 6.31 5.61 -9.39
C LEU A 145 7.50 6.44 -8.94
N ARG A 146 7.31 7.35 -7.98
CA ARG A 146 8.38 8.14 -7.39
C ARG A 146 9.43 7.25 -6.76
N THR A 147 9.04 6.23 -5.98
CA THR A 147 9.98 5.30 -5.38
C THR A 147 10.77 4.52 -6.43
N ALA A 148 10.10 4.03 -7.49
CA ALA A 148 10.78 3.34 -8.59
C ALA A 148 11.80 4.24 -9.32
N TRP A 149 11.47 5.52 -9.50
CA TRP A 149 12.39 6.50 -10.09
C TRP A 149 13.57 6.85 -9.19
N LEU A 150 13.35 6.93 -7.88
CA LEU A 150 14.44 7.12 -6.91
C LEU A 150 15.39 5.92 -6.94
N ASP A 151 14.84 4.71 -7.01
CA ASP A 151 15.63 3.48 -7.13
C ASP A 151 16.46 3.47 -8.43
N TRP A 152 15.83 3.78 -9.58
CA TRP A 152 16.54 3.95 -10.85
C TRP A 152 17.66 5.00 -10.79
N GLN A 153 17.43 6.11 -10.08
CA GLN A 153 18.40 7.18 -9.92
C GLN A 153 19.61 6.72 -9.10
N VAL A 154 19.40 5.96 -8.02
CA VAL A 154 20.49 5.44 -7.18
C VAL A 154 21.31 4.39 -7.94
N GLY A 155 20.69 3.64 -8.86
CA GLY A 155 21.41 2.73 -9.76
C GLY A 155 22.32 3.41 -10.81
N GLN A 156 22.30 4.74 -10.91
CA GLN A 156 23.20 5.46 -11.82
C GLN A 156 24.63 5.49 -11.28
N LYS A 157 25.63 5.51 -12.18
CA LYS A 157 27.06 5.44 -11.81
C LYS A 157 27.44 6.49 -10.74
N GLY A 158 27.90 6.00 -9.59
CA GLY A 158 28.34 6.80 -8.44
C GLY A 158 27.22 7.54 -7.70
N ALA A 159 25.94 7.34 -8.05
CA ALA A 159 24.81 7.92 -7.33
C ALA A 159 24.60 7.23 -5.98
N TYR A 160 24.81 5.91 -5.91
CA TYR A 160 24.78 5.15 -4.65
C TYR A 160 25.82 5.64 -3.63
N ASP A 161 27.09 5.82 -4.03
CA ASP A 161 28.12 6.37 -3.14
C ASP A 161 27.79 7.76 -2.59
N ARG A 162 27.24 8.63 -3.45
CA ARG A 162 26.76 9.96 -3.05
C ARG A 162 25.60 9.82 -2.08
N PHE A 163 24.68 8.89 -2.37
CA PHE A 163 23.56 8.58 -1.51
C PHE A 163 24.05 8.18 -0.12
N LEU A 164 24.84 7.13 0.01
CA LEU A 164 25.36 6.67 1.29
C LEU A 164 26.09 7.76 2.06
N ARG A 165 26.93 8.55 1.39
CA ARG A 165 27.67 9.66 2.01
C ARG A 165 26.73 10.70 2.62
N GLU A 166 25.72 11.12 1.88
CA GLU A 166 24.73 12.09 2.35
C GLU A 166 23.87 11.54 3.49
N VAL A 167 23.49 10.25 3.45
CA VAL A 167 22.78 9.60 4.56
C VAL A 167 23.67 9.61 5.81
N ARG A 168 24.93 9.17 5.69
CA ARG A 168 25.89 9.08 6.81
C ARG A 168 26.19 10.46 7.43
N GLN A 169 26.13 11.52 6.64
CA GLN A 169 26.37 12.90 7.09
C GLN A 169 25.11 13.60 7.62
N ALA A 170 23.92 13.03 7.42
CA ALA A 170 22.67 13.61 7.91
C ALA A 170 22.62 13.60 9.45
N ASN A 171 22.20 14.70 10.06
CA ASN A 171 22.14 14.82 11.53
C ASN A 171 20.85 14.15 12.06
N PRO A 172 20.93 13.03 12.81
CA PRO A 172 19.75 12.32 13.30
C PRO A 172 18.89 13.11 14.29
N ARG A 173 19.40 14.23 14.85
CA ARG A 173 18.68 15.10 15.81
C ARG A 173 18.27 16.46 15.22
N GLY A 174 18.52 16.71 13.93
CA GLY A 174 18.26 17.99 13.26
C GLY A 174 16.88 18.07 12.57
N ARG A 175 16.59 19.23 11.98
CA ARG A 175 15.48 19.44 11.02
C ARG A 175 15.67 18.66 9.70
N ASP A 176 16.83 18.03 9.52
CA ASP A 176 17.21 17.16 8.41
C ASP A 176 17.18 15.71 8.89
N ARG A 177 15.98 15.13 9.09
CA ARG A 177 15.89 13.77 9.65
C ARG A 177 16.49 12.77 8.66
N ALA A 178 17.10 11.71 9.18
CA ALA A 178 17.49 10.55 8.36
C ALA A 178 16.29 10.02 7.55
N ASP A 179 15.07 10.10 8.10
CA ASP A 179 13.79 9.83 7.42
C ASP A 179 13.54 10.74 6.23
N ASP A 180 13.83 12.04 6.33
CA ASP A 180 13.73 12.98 5.20
C ASP A 180 14.84 12.69 4.16
N VAL A 181 15.93 12.02 4.55
CA VAL A 181 17.02 11.61 3.65
C VAL A 181 16.83 10.18 3.10
N MET A 182 15.88 9.40 3.61
CA MET A 182 15.58 8.03 3.17
C MET A 182 14.19 7.82 2.57
N MET A 183 13.16 8.45 3.15
CA MET A 183 11.79 8.41 2.65
C MET A 183 11.53 9.53 1.63
N GLU A 184 12.27 10.64 1.72
CA GLU A 184 11.93 11.82 0.95
C GLU A 184 13.15 12.69 0.64
N ARG A 185 14.18 12.16 -0.02
CA ARG A 185 15.35 13.00 -0.30
C ARG A 185 14.95 14.31 -0.96
N LYS A 186 15.28 15.38 -0.23
CA LYS A 186 15.81 16.69 -0.66
C LYS A 186 16.37 16.78 -2.09
N GLN A 187 16.77 15.67 -2.71
CA GLN A 187 17.26 15.53 -4.09
C GLN A 187 16.35 16.09 -5.16
N ILE A 188 15.05 16.23 -4.89
CA ILE A 188 14.19 16.89 -5.86
C ILE A 188 14.08 18.39 -5.58
N ALA A 189 13.96 18.79 -4.32
CA ALA A 189 13.58 20.13 -3.91
C ALA A 189 14.72 21.11 -3.57
N GLU A 190 15.96 20.70 -3.28
CA GLU A 190 16.97 21.65 -2.78
C GLU A 190 18.00 22.11 -3.83
N GLY A 191 18.13 21.39 -4.94
CA GLY A 191 19.07 21.72 -6.03
C GLY A 191 18.53 22.64 -7.13
N LEU A 192 17.23 22.99 -7.13
CA LEU A 192 16.63 23.79 -8.20
C LEU A 192 16.83 25.29 -7.98
N THR A 193 17.69 25.91 -8.78
CA THR A 193 18.09 27.33 -8.68
C THR A 193 17.33 28.25 -9.65
N GLY A 194 16.50 27.68 -10.53
CA GLY A 194 15.90 28.37 -11.68
C GLY A 194 14.77 29.39 -11.40
N ALA A 195 14.45 29.70 -10.15
CA ALA A 195 13.44 30.70 -9.84
C ALA A 195 13.94 31.69 -8.78
N ARG A 196 14.06 32.96 -9.17
CA ARG A 196 14.44 34.05 -8.27
C ARG A 196 13.42 34.17 -7.13
N GLY A 197 13.81 33.77 -5.91
CA GLY A 197 13.05 33.98 -4.67
C GLY A 197 13.02 32.77 -3.71
N ARG A 198 12.56 32.98 -2.48
CA ARG A 198 12.20 31.91 -1.53
C ARG A 198 10.99 31.13 -2.06
N MET A 199 11.21 30.24 -3.02
CA MET A 199 10.18 29.29 -3.44
C MET A 199 9.84 28.34 -2.30
N GLN A 200 8.55 28.09 -2.07
CA GLN A 200 8.12 27.02 -1.18
C GLN A 200 8.66 25.67 -1.70
N PRO A 201 9.02 24.71 -0.80
CA PRO A 201 9.61 23.43 -1.17
C PRO A 201 8.83 22.65 -2.26
N GLN A 202 7.50 22.76 -2.29
CA GLN A 202 6.64 22.10 -3.29
C GLN A 202 6.83 22.65 -4.72
N ASN A 203 7.33 23.88 -4.86
CA ASN A 203 7.67 24.45 -6.16
C ASN A 203 9.01 23.94 -6.71
N ARG A 204 9.75 23.18 -5.90
CA ARG A 204 11.03 22.61 -6.26
C ARG A 204 10.94 21.10 -6.52
N ASP A 205 9.76 20.48 -6.56
CA ASP A 205 9.65 19.05 -6.87
C ASP A 205 9.58 18.81 -8.40
N LEU A 206 10.58 18.16 -9.02
CA LEU A 206 10.58 17.63 -10.39
C LEU A 206 9.36 16.76 -10.68
N PHE A 207 8.89 15.96 -9.70
CA PHE A 207 7.66 15.19 -9.87
C PHE A 207 6.41 16.06 -9.96
N ARG A 208 6.49 17.37 -9.75
CA ARG A 208 5.41 18.29 -10.13
C ARG A 208 5.14 18.28 -11.64
N ALA A 209 6.16 18.02 -12.45
CA ALA A 209 5.98 17.87 -13.89
C ALA A 209 5.27 16.57 -14.26
N VAL A 210 5.20 15.60 -13.35
CA VAL A 210 4.49 14.33 -13.54
C VAL A 210 3.08 14.44 -12.97
N GLN A 211 2.09 14.18 -13.82
CA GLN A 211 0.69 14.07 -13.45
C GLN A 211 0.24 12.64 -13.68
N VAL A 212 -0.46 12.06 -12.71
CA VAL A 212 -1.05 10.74 -12.81
C VAL A 212 -2.53 10.92 -12.55
N SER A 213 -3.38 10.49 -13.50
CA SER A 213 -4.82 10.51 -13.28
C SER A 213 -5.22 9.47 -12.24
N ASP A 214 -6.41 9.59 -11.68
CA ASP A 214 -7.03 8.46 -11.01
C ASP A 214 -7.23 7.32 -12.03
N LEU A 215 -7.07 6.08 -11.56
CA LEU A 215 -7.20 4.89 -12.38
C LEU A 215 -8.55 4.23 -12.10
N ILE A 216 -9.35 4.08 -13.15
CA ILE A 216 -10.72 3.55 -13.12
C ILE A 216 -10.72 2.09 -13.61
N PRO A 217 -11.46 1.18 -12.97
CA PRO A 217 -11.52 -0.21 -13.40
C PRO A 217 -12.17 -0.35 -14.80
N ASP A 218 -11.70 -1.33 -15.56
CA ASP A 218 -12.22 -1.76 -16.87
C ASP A 218 -13.57 -2.48 -16.79
N ARG A 219 -14.09 -2.70 -15.59
CA ARG A 219 -15.34 -3.39 -15.28
C ARG A 219 -15.97 -2.83 -14.01
N SER A 220 -17.22 -3.23 -13.74
CA SER A 220 -18.02 -2.69 -12.63
C SER A 220 -18.31 -3.68 -11.50
N GLU A 221 -18.02 -4.97 -11.68
CA GLU A 221 -18.48 -6.03 -10.78
C GLU A 221 -17.33 -6.70 -10.03
N ASN A 222 -17.61 -7.16 -8.80
CA ASN A 222 -16.71 -7.94 -7.95
C ASN A 222 -15.32 -7.33 -7.71
N LEU A 223 -15.22 -6.01 -7.85
CA LEU A 223 -13.97 -5.24 -7.84
C LEU A 223 -13.25 -5.29 -6.49
N THR A 224 -13.99 -5.45 -5.39
CA THR A 224 -13.44 -5.54 -4.05
C THR A 224 -13.91 -6.79 -3.32
N ARG A 225 -13.15 -7.16 -2.30
CA ARG A 225 -13.44 -8.26 -1.37
C ARG A 225 -12.94 -7.88 0.03
N ALA A 226 -13.71 -8.22 1.06
CA ALA A 226 -13.29 -8.03 2.44
C ALA A 226 -12.38 -9.18 2.89
N TYR A 227 -11.17 -8.87 3.36
CA TYR A 227 -10.19 -9.83 3.87
C TYR A 227 -9.88 -9.56 5.35
N ALA A 228 -9.60 -10.60 6.12
CA ALA A 228 -8.94 -10.40 7.41
C ALA A 228 -7.47 -10.08 7.13
N VAL A 229 -6.98 -8.97 7.67
CA VAL A 229 -5.61 -8.52 7.53
C VAL A 229 -4.95 -8.55 8.89
N LEU A 230 -3.82 -9.25 8.98
CA LEU A 230 -2.98 -9.29 10.16
C LEU A 230 -1.63 -8.65 9.86
N SER A 231 -1.16 -7.81 10.77
CA SER A 231 0.22 -7.34 10.75
C SER A 231 1.07 -8.36 11.52
N MET A 232 1.93 -9.06 10.81
CA MET A 232 2.75 -10.17 11.26
C MET A 232 4.21 -9.74 11.39
N SER A 233 4.92 -10.28 12.37
CA SER A 233 6.37 -10.15 12.55
C SER A 233 6.96 -11.52 12.82
N TYR A 234 8.21 -11.72 12.45
CA TYR A 234 8.95 -12.95 12.72
C TYR A 234 9.75 -12.80 14.00
N ASP A 235 9.80 -13.86 14.80
CA ASP A 235 10.68 -13.98 15.95
C ASP A 235 11.81 -14.95 15.58
N GLN A 236 13.04 -14.45 15.53
CA GLN A 236 14.22 -15.23 15.17
C GLN A 236 14.63 -16.20 16.29
N GLN A 237 14.40 -15.88 17.56
CA GLN A 237 14.72 -16.79 18.66
C GLN A 237 13.74 -17.95 18.74
N SER A 238 12.47 -17.61 18.62
CA SER A 238 11.40 -18.58 18.77
C SER A 238 11.13 -19.35 17.48
N GLY A 239 11.67 -18.86 16.36
CA GLY A 239 11.58 -19.53 15.07
C GLY A 239 10.15 -19.62 14.54
N TYR A 240 9.33 -18.58 14.75
CA TYR A 240 7.97 -18.57 14.22
C TYR A 240 7.39 -17.18 13.92
N ALA A 241 6.34 -17.17 13.09
CA ALA A 241 5.56 -15.99 12.78
C ALA A 241 4.53 -15.70 13.87
N ARG A 242 4.44 -14.44 14.31
CA ARG A 242 3.51 -13.97 15.33
C ARG A 242 2.87 -12.63 14.96
N PRO A 243 1.74 -12.24 15.56
CA PRO A 243 1.22 -10.89 15.37
C PRO A 243 2.23 -9.84 15.84
N SER A 244 2.41 -8.80 15.04
CA SER A 244 3.19 -7.62 15.42
C SER A 244 2.65 -6.97 16.70
N ASN A 245 3.53 -6.30 17.45
CA ASN A 245 3.24 -5.70 18.76
C ASN A 245 2.83 -6.71 19.85
N GLY A 246 3.37 -7.93 19.79
CA GLY A 246 3.17 -8.96 20.83
C GLY A 246 1.71 -9.39 20.98
N GLY A 247 1.00 -9.59 19.87
CA GLY A 247 -0.40 -10.05 19.90
C GLY A 247 -1.45 -8.96 20.12
N LYS A 248 -1.05 -7.73 20.47
CA LYS A 248 -2.02 -6.65 20.81
C LYS A 248 -2.77 -6.11 19.59
N ALA A 249 -2.16 -6.14 18.41
CA ALA A 249 -2.82 -5.80 17.15
C ALA A 249 -3.46 -7.07 16.57
N GLY A 250 -4.73 -7.29 16.89
CA GLY A 250 -5.51 -8.37 16.28
C GLY A 250 -5.72 -8.15 14.78
N ALA A 251 -6.13 -9.20 14.07
CA ALA A 251 -6.55 -9.06 12.68
C ALA A 251 -7.80 -8.17 12.56
N GLN A 252 -7.91 -7.48 11.43
CA GLN A 252 -9.02 -6.57 11.12
C GLN A 252 -9.59 -6.87 9.74
N ALA A 253 -10.88 -6.68 9.52
CA ALA A 253 -11.45 -6.79 8.18
C ALA A 253 -11.13 -5.54 7.36
N TRP A 254 -10.45 -5.71 6.24
CA TRP A 254 -10.12 -4.66 5.28
C TRP A 254 -10.78 -4.97 3.95
N GLU A 255 -11.35 -3.96 3.34
CA GLU A 255 -11.74 -4.04 1.94
C GLU A 255 -10.50 -3.88 1.07
N CYS A 256 -10.27 -4.83 0.18
CA CYS A 256 -9.17 -4.79 -0.78
C CYS A 256 -9.70 -4.90 -2.20
N LEU A 257 -8.96 -4.36 -3.18
CA LEU A 257 -9.14 -4.70 -4.59
C LEU A 257 -8.95 -6.21 -4.73
N ASN A 258 -9.88 -6.84 -5.44
CA ASN A 258 -9.95 -8.29 -5.54
C ASN A 258 -9.12 -8.79 -6.74
N PRO A 259 -8.00 -9.51 -6.53
CA PRO A 259 -7.21 -10.05 -7.65
C PRO A 259 -7.99 -11.08 -8.47
N GLU A 260 -8.92 -11.83 -7.84
CA GLU A 260 -9.75 -12.83 -8.53
C GLU A 260 -10.78 -12.20 -9.47
N ALA A 261 -11.05 -10.90 -9.33
CA ALA A 261 -11.92 -10.17 -10.25
C ALA A 261 -11.29 -10.00 -11.63
N GLY A 262 -9.95 -10.12 -11.74
CA GLY A 262 -9.18 -9.89 -12.96
C GLY A 262 -9.35 -8.48 -13.52
N ALA A 263 -9.74 -7.51 -12.69
CA ALA A 263 -9.98 -6.14 -13.09
C ALA A 263 -8.67 -5.42 -13.41
N THR A 264 -8.68 -4.63 -14.47
CA THR A 264 -7.55 -3.76 -14.83
C THR A 264 -7.95 -2.32 -14.62
N TYR A 265 -7.14 -1.58 -13.86
CA TYR A 265 -7.38 -0.17 -13.55
C TYR A 265 -6.58 0.69 -14.52
N LEU A 266 -7.28 1.55 -15.25
CA LEU A 266 -6.74 2.29 -16.40
C LEU A 266 -6.69 3.79 -16.09
N GLY A 267 -5.59 4.43 -16.47
CA GLY A 267 -5.39 5.86 -16.30
C GLY A 267 -4.35 6.41 -17.27
N THR A 268 -3.86 7.60 -16.96
CA THR A 268 -2.82 8.28 -17.75
C THR A 268 -1.72 8.83 -16.88
N VAL A 269 -0.50 8.80 -17.39
CA VAL A 269 0.66 9.53 -16.86
C VAL A 269 1.05 10.59 -17.89
N THR A 270 1.14 11.84 -17.46
CA THR A 270 1.56 12.96 -18.31
C THR A 270 2.76 13.66 -17.70
N VAL A 271 3.78 13.93 -18.51
CA VAL A 271 4.97 14.69 -18.12
C VAL A 271 4.96 16.02 -18.87
N ASP A 272 4.92 17.12 -18.12
CA ASP A 272 5.02 18.48 -18.65
C ASP A 272 6.49 18.80 -19.00
N LEU A 273 6.85 18.61 -20.26
CA LEU A 273 8.23 18.78 -20.74
C LEU A 273 8.66 20.25 -20.74
N GLU A 274 7.71 21.19 -20.86
CA GLU A 274 8.02 22.61 -20.71
C GLU A 274 8.34 22.97 -19.25
N LEU A 275 7.60 22.42 -18.30
CA LEU A 275 7.89 22.62 -16.89
C LEU A 275 9.25 22.01 -16.52
N LEU A 276 9.54 20.79 -16.98
CA LEU A 276 10.86 20.17 -16.82
C LEU A 276 11.97 21.04 -17.42
N ALA A 277 11.80 21.57 -18.63
CA ALA A 277 12.82 22.41 -19.27
C ALA A 277 13.07 23.73 -18.53
N ARG A 278 12.09 24.24 -17.76
CA ARG A 278 12.22 25.46 -16.95
C ARG A 278 12.88 25.20 -15.60
N MET A 279 12.86 23.96 -15.13
CA MET A 279 13.58 23.56 -13.92
C MET A 279 15.09 23.63 -14.23
N GLN A 280 15.88 24.29 -13.38
CA GLN A 280 17.33 24.40 -13.54
C GLN A 280 18.00 23.92 -12.26
N THR A 281 18.98 23.04 -12.38
CA THR A 281 19.75 22.53 -11.25
C THR A 281 21.23 22.37 -11.59
N THR A 282 22.08 22.64 -10.60
CA THR A 282 23.52 22.33 -10.65
C THR A 282 23.81 20.92 -10.16
N ASP A 283 22.87 20.32 -9.44
CA ASP A 283 22.98 18.95 -8.92
C ASP A 283 23.02 17.96 -10.09
N LEU A 284 23.96 17.02 -10.04
CA LEU A 284 24.16 16.05 -11.12
C LEU A 284 23.01 15.03 -11.15
N ASP A 285 22.54 14.60 -9.99
CA ASP A 285 21.52 13.57 -9.85
C ASP A 285 20.14 14.10 -10.26
N ALA A 286 19.83 15.35 -9.90
CA ALA A 286 18.64 16.04 -10.38
C ALA A 286 18.68 16.30 -11.90
N ARG A 287 19.86 16.61 -12.48
CA ARG A 287 20.02 16.72 -13.94
C ARG A 287 19.78 15.40 -14.65
N ASN A 288 20.30 14.30 -14.12
CA ASN A 288 20.07 12.96 -14.65
C ASN A 288 18.57 12.61 -14.60
N LEU A 289 17.92 12.87 -13.47
CA LEU A 289 16.49 12.61 -13.28
C LEU A 289 15.63 13.45 -14.24
N MET A 290 15.92 14.75 -14.39
CA MET A 290 15.24 15.61 -15.37
C MET A 290 15.40 15.09 -16.80
N GLY A 291 16.62 14.70 -17.18
CA GLY A 291 16.90 14.15 -18.50
C GLY A 291 16.21 12.81 -18.75
N GLY A 292 16.06 11.98 -17.71
CA GLY A 292 15.34 10.71 -17.75
C GLY A 292 13.82 10.89 -17.85
N LEU A 293 13.23 11.72 -17.00
CA LEU A 293 11.77 11.93 -16.95
C LEU A 293 11.18 12.38 -18.30
N GLY A 294 11.97 13.07 -19.12
CA GLY A 294 11.57 13.53 -20.46
C GLY A 294 11.64 12.48 -21.57
N LYS A 295 12.04 11.24 -21.29
CA LYS A 295 12.31 10.19 -22.28
C LYS A 295 11.48 8.93 -22.02
N ALA A 296 10.72 8.48 -23.00
CA ALA A 296 9.78 7.37 -22.85
C ALA A 296 10.48 6.05 -22.47
N GLU A 297 11.64 5.79 -23.05
CA GLU A 297 12.46 4.61 -22.81
C GLU A 297 12.94 4.51 -21.36
N VAL A 298 13.28 5.62 -20.71
CA VAL A 298 13.79 5.62 -19.34
C VAL A 298 12.69 5.29 -18.32
N TRP A 299 11.45 5.66 -18.61
CA TRP A 299 10.31 5.23 -17.80
C TRP A 299 10.15 3.71 -17.78
N GLN A 300 10.45 3.05 -18.91
CA GLN A 300 10.41 1.60 -18.97
C GLN A 300 11.52 1.01 -18.10
N ASP A 301 12.74 1.54 -18.20
CA ASP A 301 13.88 1.06 -17.42
C ASP A 301 13.67 1.23 -15.91
N ALA A 302 13.11 2.37 -15.49
CA ALA A 302 12.84 2.65 -14.08
C ALA A 302 11.83 1.66 -13.46
N LEU A 303 10.85 1.21 -14.25
CA LEU A 303 9.85 0.25 -13.77
C LEU A 303 10.31 -1.20 -13.85
N ALA A 304 11.06 -1.57 -14.88
CA ALA A 304 11.40 -2.96 -15.18
C ALA A 304 12.24 -3.63 -14.07
N GLY A 305 13.05 -2.86 -13.33
CA GLY A 305 13.92 -3.41 -12.30
C GLY A 305 13.37 -3.32 -10.88
N TYR A 306 12.58 -2.29 -10.56
CA TYR A 306 12.22 -1.97 -9.18
C TYR A 306 11.36 -3.06 -8.54
N GLY A 307 10.27 -3.46 -9.21
CA GLY A 307 9.34 -4.45 -8.66
C GLY A 307 9.99 -5.80 -8.42
N SER A 308 10.75 -6.30 -9.39
CA SER A 308 11.45 -7.59 -9.29
C SER A 308 12.57 -7.56 -8.23
N ARG A 309 13.29 -6.44 -8.08
CA ARG A 309 14.28 -6.31 -6.98
C ARG A 309 13.62 -6.35 -5.62
N VAL A 310 12.57 -5.56 -5.42
CA VAL A 310 11.87 -5.53 -4.14
C VAL A 310 11.24 -6.89 -3.85
N TYR A 311 10.63 -7.51 -4.86
CA TYR A 311 10.07 -8.85 -4.76
C TYR A 311 11.15 -9.87 -4.38
N GLY A 312 12.29 -9.89 -5.07
CA GLY A 312 13.42 -10.77 -4.77
C GLY A 312 14.02 -10.53 -3.38
N THR A 313 14.08 -9.27 -2.92
CA THR A 313 14.48 -8.95 -1.53
C THR A 313 13.47 -9.48 -0.52
N GLU A 314 12.17 -9.32 -0.78
CA GLU A 314 11.13 -9.90 0.06
C GLU A 314 11.20 -11.43 0.04
N GLU A 315 11.45 -12.01 -1.13
CA GLU A 315 11.58 -13.44 -1.37
C GLU A 315 12.74 -14.04 -0.61
N GLN A 316 13.94 -13.52 -0.83
CA GLN A 316 15.12 -13.92 -0.08
C GLN A 316 14.88 -13.78 1.42
N HIS A 317 14.27 -12.67 1.86
CA HIS A 317 13.99 -12.45 3.27
C HIS A 317 13.04 -13.48 3.88
N TYR A 318 11.90 -13.82 3.25
CA TYR A 318 11.07 -14.87 3.82
C TYR A 318 11.71 -16.25 3.65
N ASN A 319 12.44 -16.53 2.58
CA ASN A 319 13.15 -17.80 2.42
C ASN A 319 14.16 -18.01 3.55
N ASP A 320 15.00 -17.01 3.82
CA ASP A 320 16.01 -17.08 4.89
C ASP A 320 15.35 -17.21 6.26
N VAL A 321 14.35 -16.38 6.55
CA VAL A 321 13.61 -16.43 7.83
C VAL A 321 12.87 -17.75 8.00
N LEU A 322 12.29 -18.31 6.94
CA LEU A 322 11.46 -19.51 7.03
C LEU A 322 12.28 -20.82 6.97
N ALA A 323 13.43 -20.82 6.29
CA ALA A 323 14.33 -21.97 6.19
C ALA A 323 14.95 -22.35 7.54
N GLU A 324 15.15 -21.37 8.42
CA GLU A 324 15.69 -21.58 9.77
C GLU A 324 14.63 -22.07 10.78
N LEU A 325 13.35 -22.10 10.40
CA LEU A 325 12.28 -22.49 11.33
C LEU A 325 12.20 -24.02 11.48
N PRO A 326 12.22 -24.59 12.71
CA PRO A 326 12.12 -26.03 12.93
C PRO A 326 10.84 -26.61 12.29
N GLN A 327 10.95 -27.70 11.53
CA GLN A 327 9.81 -28.32 10.83
C GLN A 327 8.80 -29.02 11.77
N GLN A 328 9.16 -29.23 13.04
CA GLN A 328 8.39 -30.05 13.98
C GLN A 328 8.03 -29.22 15.22
N GLU A 329 6.72 -29.14 15.51
CA GLU A 329 6.10 -28.51 16.70
C GLU A 329 6.01 -26.96 16.75
N ARG A 330 5.47 -26.30 15.71
CA ARG A 330 5.37 -24.83 15.68
C ARG A 330 4.19 -24.28 16.50
N GLU A 331 4.47 -23.42 17.49
CA GLU A 331 3.48 -22.61 18.21
C GLU A 331 2.98 -21.38 17.44
N GLY A 332 3.53 -21.08 16.25
CA GLY A 332 3.24 -19.86 15.48
C GLY A 332 2.21 -19.98 14.35
N ILE A 333 1.94 -18.86 13.67
CA ILE A 333 0.95 -18.77 12.58
C ILE A 333 1.32 -19.73 11.45
N GLN A 334 0.40 -20.62 11.08
CA GLN A 334 0.57 -21.52 9.96
C GLN A 334 0.58 -20.74 8.65
N LEU A 335 1.45 -21.14 7.74
CA LEU A 335 1.37 -20.71 6.35
C LEU A 335 0.43 -21.66 5.62
N TRP A 336 -0.35 -21.17 4.68
CA TRP A 336 -1.26 -22.05 3.96
C TRP A 336 -0.47 -23.04 3.08
N GLY A 337 -0.94 -24.29 3.00
CA GLY A 337 -0.27 -25.39 2.29
C GLY A 337 0.64 -26.21 3.22
N GLU A 338 0.83 -27.50 2.94
CA GLU A 338 1.74 -28.35 3.73
C GLU A 338 3.18 -27.92 3.48
N GLY A 339 3.77 -27.16 4.41
CA GLY A 339 5.18 -26.76 4.37
C GLY A 339 5.54 -25.59 3.44
N GLY A 340 4.54 -24.95 2.81
CA GLY A 340 4.77 -23.82 1.89
C GLY A 340 5.13 -22.52 2.61
N LEU A 341 5.96 -21.70 1.96
CA LEU A 341 6.33 -20.35 2.39
C LEU A 341 5.26 -19.34 1.94
N VAL A 342 5.13 -18.16 2.58
CA VAL A 342 4.22 -17.09 2.09
C VAL A 342 4.54 -16.69 0.64
N LEU A 343 5.77 -16.96 0.20
CA LEU A 343 6.28 -16.69 -1.13
C LEU A 343 5.82 -17.66 -2.21
N ASP A 344 5.64 -18.95 -1.87
CA ASP A 344 5.07 -19.94 -2.81
C ASP A 344 3.63 -19.55 -3.25
N TRP A 345 3.09 -18.50 -2.62
CA TRP A 345 1.73 -17.97 -2.69
C TRP A 345 1.68 -16.52 -3.20
N MET A 346 2.82 -15.85 -3.36
CA MET A 346 2.89 -14.46 -3.80
C MET A 346 2.42 -14.33 -5.23
N LEU A 347 2.93 -15.23 -6.08
CA LEU A 347 2.53 -15.52 -7.44
C LEU A 347 2.89 -17.00 -7.63
N ASP A 348 2.06 -17.80 -8.30
CA ASP A 348 2.63 -19.06 -8.81
C ASP A 348 3.79 -18.69 -9.77
N ALA A 349 4.83 -19.53 -9.88
CA ALA A 349 5.99 -19.21 -10.71
C ALA A 349 5.60 -18.80 -12.15
N GLN A 350 4.47 -19.32 -12.68
CA GLN A 350 3.95 -18.91 -13.98
C GLN A 350 3.30 -17.52 -13.96
N GLN A 351 2.67 -17.10 -12.87
CA GLN A 351 2.10 -15.76 -12.71
C GLN A 351 3.19 -14.71 -12.57
N GLU A 352 4.29 -15.02 -11.89
CA GLU A 352 5.47 -14.16 -11.84
C GLU A 352 6.10 -14.04 -13.22
N GLU A 353 6.35 -15.18 -13.89
CA GLU A 353 6.96 -15.22 -15.21
C GLU A 353 6.07 -14.56 -16.29
N ARG A 354 4.74 -14.56 -16.10
CA ARG A 354 3.77 -13.88 -16.99
C ARG A 354 3.55 -12.42 -16.65
N ALA A 355 3.84 -11.98 -15.43
CA ALA A 355 3.63 -10.59 -15.06
C ALA A 355 4.60 -9.74 -15.86
N GLU A 356 4.09 -8.80 -16.65
CA GLU A 356 4.96 -7.97 -17.48
C GLU A 356 5.94 -7.19 -16.59
N ARG A 357 5.41 -6.59 -15.50
CA ARG A 357 6.19 -5.87 -14.49
C ARG A 357 5.48 -5.92 -13.16
N LEU A 358 6.13 -6.48 -12.16
CA LEU A 358 5.65 -6.39 -10.78
C LEU A 358 5.75 -4.97 -10.28
N PHE A 359 4.75 -4.56 -9.50
CA PHE A 359 4.68 -3.24 -8.96
C PHE A 359 3.94 -3.24 -7.63
N PRO A 360 4.60 -2.86 -6.53
CA PRO A 360 3.97 -2.86 -5.23
C PRO A 360 3.17 -1.56 -5.01
N LEU A 361 1.94 -1.69 -4.50
CA LEU A 361 1.00 -0.59 -4.32
C LEU A 361 0.17 -0.74 -3.04
N GLY A 362 -0.11 0.40 -2.40
CA GLY A 362 -1.06 0.48 -1.29
C GLY A 362 -0.44 0.29 0.09
N MET A 363 -1.29 0.21 1.11
CA MET A 363 -0.86 0.19 2.52
C MET A 363 -0.28 -1.17 2.94
N GLY A 364 -0.42 -2.22 2.13
CA GLY A 364 -0.02 -3.58 2.47
C GLY A 364 1.48 -3.86 2.40
N THR A 365 2.19 -3.08 1.59
CA THR A 365 3.53 -3.41 1.06
C THR A 365 4.69 -3.11 2.02
N GLY A 366 4.43 -2.43 3.14
CA GLY A 366 5.43 -2.22 4.19
C GLY A 366 6.54 -1.22 3.85
N LEU A 367 7.45 -1.01 4.81
CA LEU A 367 8.49 0.03 4.73
C LEU A 367 9.52 -0.21 3.61
N LEU A 368 9.88 -1.47 3.35
CA LEU A 368 10.88 -1.79 2.31
C LEU A 368 10.42 -1.35 0.93
N VAL A 369 9.12 -1.48 0.64
CA VAL A 369 8.54 -0.99 -0.60
C VAL A 369 8.46 0.55 -0.59
N HIS A 370 8.09 1.17 0.53
CA HIS A 370 7.93 2.63 0.60
C HIS A 370 9.25 3.39 0.82
N SER A 371 10.40 2.74 0.65
CA SER A 371 11.72 3.35 0.80
C SER A 371 12.73 2.75 -0.17
N LEU A 372 13.88 3.41 -0.32
CA LEU A 372 15.00 2.87 -1.09
C LEU A 372 15.65 1.64 -0.43
N LEU A 373 15.38 1.39 0.85
CA LEU A 373 16.00 0.30 1.61
C LEU A 373 15.62 -1.09 1.09
N GLY A 374 14.47 -1.25 0.42
CA GLY A 374 14.06 -2.53 -0.15
C GLY A 374 14.68 -2.87 -1.50
N ALA A 375 15.22 -1.87 -2.22
CA ALA A 375 15.69 -2.02 -3.59
C ALA A 375 17.22 -1.91 -3.73
N LEU A 376 17.92 -1.49 -2.69
CA LEU A 376 19.38 -1.41 -2.65
C LEU A 376 19.96 -2.70 -2.07
N PRO A 377 20.45 -3.65 -2.90
CA PRO A 377 21.28 -4.72 -2.37
C PRO A 377 22.57 -4.07 -1.86
N PRO A 378 22.92 -4.24 -0.58
CA PRO A 378 24.16 -3.69 -0.03
C PRO A 378 25.36 -4.26 -0.80
N GLU A 379 26.25 -3.38 -1.26
CA GLU A 379 27.40 -3.75 -2.10
C GLU A 379 28.52 -4.39 -1.26
N ASP A 380 28.56 -4.12 0.05
CA ASP A 380 29.49 -4.73 1.00
C ASP A 380 28.84 -4.98 2.38
N ARG A 381 29.61 -5.62 3.27
CA ARG A 381 29.16 -5.98 4.61
C ARG A 381 28.98 -4.76 5.53
N GLU A 382 29.71 -3.68 5.29
CA GLU A 382 29.55 -2.45 6.07
C GLU A 382 28.24 -1.73 5.69
N ASP A 383 27.84 -1.80 4.43
CA ASP A 383 26.54 -1.36 3.94
C ASP A 383 25.40 -2.23 4.46
N LEU A 384 25.58 -3.56 4.57
CA LEU A 384 24.64 -4.45 5.26
C LEU A 384 24.44 -4.05 6.72
N ALA A 385 25.52 -3.72 7.43
CA ALA A 385 25.46 -3.32 8.84
C ALA A 385 24.93 -1.88 9.04
N PHE A 386 25.08 -1.01 8.04
CA PHE A 386 24.58 0.36 8.08
C PHE A 386 23.13 0.46 7.62
N LEU A 387 22.77 -0.11 6.46
CA LEU A 387 21.43 -0.08 5.85
C LEU A 387 20.49 -1.17 6.40
N GLY A 388 21.02 -2.27 6.91
CA GLY A 388 20.29 -3.51 7.22
C GLY A 388 20.41 -4.04 8.65
N ASP A 389 20.23 -5.36 8.81
CA ASP A 389 19.95 -6.10 10.05
C ASP A 389 21.20 -6.55 10.84
N GLU A 390 22.43 -6.30 10.35
CA GLU A 390 23.65 -6.61 11.12
C GLU A 390 24.02 -5.44 12.05
N PRO A 391 24.48 -5.71 13.29
CA PRO A 391 24.92 -4.66 14.20
C PRO A 391 26.17 -3.95 13.66
N GLY A 392 26.03 -2.69 13.25
CA GLY A 392 27.18 -1.80 13.02
C GLY A 392 28.01 -1.57 14.29
N GLN A 393 29.22 -1.01 14.15
CA GLN A 393 30.02 -0.59 15.31
C GLN A 393 29.23 0.40 16.19
N GLY A 394 28.81 -0.04 17.37
CA GLY A 394 27.98 0.75 18.31
C GLY A 394 26.48 0.45 18.28
N GLY A 395 26.00 -0.46 17.42
CA GLY A 395 24.61 -0.95 17.44
C GLY A 395 23.55 0.07 17.02
N GLU A 396 23.93 1.10 16.27
CA GLU A 396 23.02 2.01 15.57
C GLU A 396 22.99 1.64 14.09
N THR A 397 21.84 1.17 13.60
CA THR A 397 21.59 0.99 12.16
C THR A 397 20.73 2.14 11.65
N LEU A 398 20.82 2.40 10.36
CA LEU A 398 20.04 3.43 9.70
C LEU A 398 18.53 3.10 9.77
N LEU A 399 18.18 1.83 9.58
CA LEU A 399 16.83 1.31 9.72
C LEU A 399 16.30 1.52 11.15
N LYS A 400 17.12 1.31 12.19
CA LYS A 400 16.75 1.59 13.59
C LYS A 400 16.43 3.07 13.79
N ASN A 401 17.28 3.96 13.28
CA ASN A 401 17.07 5.41 13.38
C ASN A 401 15.76 5.86 12.71
N VAL A 402 15.37 5.22 11.59
CA VAL A 402 14.09 5.48 10.90
C VAL A 402 12.89 4.94 11.66
N LEU A 403 13.02 3.75 12.26
CA LEU A 403 11.93 3.14 13.01
C LEU A 403 11.68 3.82 14.36
N ASP A 404 12.72 4.41 14.97
CA ASP A 404 12.65 5.14 16.24
C ASP A 404 11.99 6.53 16.14
N THR A 405 11.71 7.04 14.93
CA THR A 405 11.03 8.34 14.76
C THR A 405 9.52 8.27 15.04
N GLY A 406 8.92 7.08 14.97
CA GLY A 406 7.52 6.84 15.30
C GLY A 406 7.28 6.48 16.78
N LEU A 407 8.15 5.65 17.36
CA LEU A 407 8.10 5.20 18.75
C LEU A 407 9.54 5.02 19.25
N ARG A 408 10.00 5.89 20.16
CA ARG A 408 11.30 5.71 20.82
C ARG A 408 11.31 4.41 21.60
N ARG A 409 12.08 3.42 21.16
CA ARG A 409 12.35 2.22 21.96
C ARG A 409 13.68 2.41 22.70
N SER A 410 13.86 1.71 23.82
CA SER A 410 15.16 1.70 24.46
C SER A 410 16.17 0.98 23.54
N PRO A 411 17.47 1.33 23.57
CA PRO A 411 18.48 0.66 22.75
C PRO A 411 18.43 -0.86 22.91
N GLU A 412 18.19 -1.37 24.12
CA GLU A 412 18.09 -2.81 24.41
C GLU A 412 16.94 -3.51 23.67
N ALA A 413 15.88 -2.79 23.27
CA ALA A 413 14.72 -3.36 22.57
C ALA A 413 15.03 -3.80 21.13
N TYR A 414 16.10 -3.27 20.53
CA TYR A 414 16.60 -3.69 19.20
C TYR A 414 17.68 -4.76 19.29
N PHE A 415 18.24 -4.96 20.50
CA PHE A 415 19.18 -6.04 20.82
C PHE A 415 18.48 -7.23 21.48
N ASN A 416 17.20 -7.09 21.86
CA ASN A 416 16.38 -8.19 22.35
C ASN A 416 15.99 -9.07 21.16
N PRO A 417 16.46 -10.32 21.08
CA PRO A 417 16.16 -11.15 19.94
C PRO A 417 14.70 -11.70 19.99
N GLU A 418 13.92 -11.40 21.04
CA GLU A 418 12.45 -11.47 21.08
C GLU A 418 11.79 -10.33 20.26
N PHE A 419 12.54 -9.34 19.76
CA PHE A 419 12.06 -8.21 18.95
C PHE A 419 13.05 -7.85 17.84
N PRO A 420 13.29 -8.75 16.86
CA PRO A 420 14.08 -8.38 15.68
C PRO A 420 13.40 -7.21 14.96
N ALA A 421 14.21 -6.39 14.27
CA ALA A 421 13.78 -5.17 13.59
C ALA A 421 12.41 -5.36 12.92
N PRO A 422 11.40 -4.51 13.22
CA PRO A 422 10.03 -4.72 12.80
C PRO A 422 9.89 -4.61 11.28
N LYS A 423 10.17 -5.69 10.57
CA LYS A 423 9.69 -5.91 9.22
C LYS A 423 8.24 -6.40 9.31
N SER A 424 7.38 -5.64 9.99
CA SER A 424 5.97 -5.99 10.10
C SER A 424 5.36 -6.08 8.70
N ARG A 425 4.80 -7.23 8.35
CA ARG A 425 4.16 -7.48 7.06
C ARG A 425 2.67 -7.65 7.23
N ARG A 426 1.92 -7.09 6.29
CA ARG A 426 0.46 -7.28 6.28
C ARG A 426 0.15 -8.45 5.37
N VAL A 427 -0.50 -9.45 5.94
CA VAL A 427 -0.95 -10.65 5.25
C VAL A 427 -2.46 -10.79 5.41
N VAL A 428 -3.12 -11.31 4.37
CA VAL A 428 -4.50 -11.79 4.47
C VAL A 428 -4.52 -13.24 4.92
N GLY A 429 -5.63 -13.68 5.52
CA GLY A 429 -5.80 -15.09 5.86
C GLY A 429 -6.98 -15.39 6.78
N GLN A 430 -6.85 -16.49 7.53
CA GLN A 430 -7.79 -16.96 8.54
C GLN A 430 -7.15 -16.89 9.91
N PHE A 431 -7.43 -15.82 10.65
CA PHE A 431 -6.78 -15.53 11.93
C PHE A 431 -7.70 -15.83 13.13
N GLN A 432 -8.54 -16.85 12.99
CA GLN A 432 -9.53 -17.25 14.00
C GLN A 432 -8.92 -18.35 14.87
N GLY A 433 -8.21 -17.95 15.93
CA GLY A 433 -7.56 -18.86 16.86
C GLY A 433 -7.20 -18.18 18.17
N ARG A 434 -7.29 -18.90 19.28
CA ARG A 434 -6.74 -18.44 20.57
C ARG A 434 -5.23 -18.60 20.60
N ARG A 435 -4.72 -19.57 19.85
CA ARG A 435 -3.29 -19.87 19.69
C ARG A 435 -2.84 -19.49 18.29
N TYR A 436 -1.56 -19.12 18.14
CA TYR A 436 -1.07 -18.70 16.83
C TYR A 436 -1.05 -19.88 15.83
N ASN A 437 -0.80 -21.10 16.28
CA ASN A 437 -0.85 -22.32 15.46
C ASN A 437 -2.25 -22.69 14.92
N GLU A 438 -3.31 -22.04 15.37
CA GLU A 438 -4.65 -22.15 14.81
C GLU A 438 -4.90 -21.12 13.69
N MET A 439 -4.05 -20.10 13.60
CA MET A 439 -4.13 -19.05 12.58
C MET A 439 -3.42 -19.47 11.30
N ARG A 440 -3.91 -18.97 10.17
CA ARG A 440 -3.38 -19.25 8.84
C ARG A 440 -3.18 -17.98 8.04
N ALA A 441 -1.96 -17.69 7.64
CA ALA A 441 -1.65 -16.65 6.66
C ALA A 441 -1.76 -17.23 5.24
N GLU A 442 -2.40 -16.50 4.34
CA GLU A 442 -2.68 -16.94 2.98
C GLU A 442 -1.87 -16.15 1.94
N ARG A 443 -1.93 -14.81 1.94
CA ARG A 443 -1.23 -14.00 0.91
C ARG A 443 -0.76 -12.66 1.47
N PRO A 444 0.33 -12.07 0.97
CA PRO A 444 0.69 -10.69 1.29
C PRO A 444 -0.17 -9.68 0.51
N LEU A 445 -0.26 -8.47 1.05
CA LEU A 445 -1.03 -7.40 0.42
C LEU A 445 -0.19 -6.53 -0.52
N GLY A 446 -0.80 -6.08 -1.61
CA GLY A 446 -0.34 -4.93 -2.37
C GLY A 446 0.47 -5.22 -3.64
N TRP A 447 0.52 -6.45 -4.14
CA TRP A 447 1.21 -6.75 -5.39
C TRP A 447 0.32 -6.53 -6.60
N THR A 448 0.85 -5.83 -7.61
CA THR A 448 0.15 -5.53 -8.88
C THR A 448 1.07 -5.78 -10.07
N GLU A 449 0.46 -6.01 -11.23
CA GLU A 449 1.12 -5.91 -12.54
C GLU A 449 0.88 -4.49 -13.08
N VAL A 450 1.94 -3.80 -13.52
CA VAL A 450 1.85 -2.46 -14.13
C VAL A 450 2.31 -2.48 -15.57
N ARG A 451 1.62 -1.76 -16.45
CA ARG A 451 2.07 -1.46 -17.82
C ARG A 451 1.98 0.02 -18.08
N LEU A 452 2.97 0.53 -18.81
CA LEU A 452 3.07 1.92 -19.19
C LEU A 452 3.33 1.99 -20.70
N GLU A 453 2.37 2.49 -21.47
CA GLU A 453 2.45 2.52 -22.93
C GLU A 453 2.55 3.96 -23.41
N PRO A 454 3.63 4.37 -24.10
CA PRO A 454 3.71 5.71 -24.68
C PRO A 454 2.55 5.95 -25.65
N THR A 455 1.91 7.11 -25.56
CA THR A 455 0.86 7.52 -26.50
C THR A 455 1.43 8.56 -27.45
N HIS A 456 1.30 8.32 -28.75
CA HIS A 456 1.77 9.23 -29.81
C HIS A 456 0.90 10.48 -29.97
#